data_AF-A0A2H0C315-F1
#
_entry.id   AF-A0A2H0C315-F1
#
_cell.length_a   1.000
_cell.length_b   1.000
_cell.length_c   1.000
_cell.angle_alpha   90.00
_cell.angle_beta   90.00
_cell.angle_gamma   90.00
#
_symmetry.space_group_name_H-M   'P 1'
#
loop_
_entity.id
_entity.type
_entity.pdbx_description
1 polymer ?
#
loop_
_entity_poly.entity_id
_entity_poly.type
_entity_poly.pdbx_seq_one_letter_code
_entity_poly.pdbx_strand_id
1 'polypeptide(L)'
;AWFDYAFAKKNKGQFIVRIEDTDKDRTVADAEEKVFAALDWFNLMEDESPRKGGSYAPYRQSERLEIYKKYALELVNKGKAYYCFCSKERLDEMRQKKQKEGKVPMYDKHCRNLAKEEVQERIKKESWVIRLRVPENTQIIMKDELRKEIVFQSNDVDEQVLLKSDGYPTYFLAVVVDDHLMGVTHMVRGEEWLTSSAKIILLYDFLDWKKPLFFHTPIIRNPDKSKFSKRQGHTNVSWYQEQGFLPEVVLNYLSLMGWSHPKGKEIFSREEFIQLFDLKDINVAAPIFDLKKLEWMNGMYIRKSQKSKVKSQIVDFYKKQKVIFDEVLVEKTIPLIQE
;
A
#
# COMPACT_ATOMS: atom_id res chain seq x y z
N ALA A 1 -4.89 -4.68 -1.59
CA ALA A 1 -6.15 -5.08 -0.95
C ALA A 1 -6.82 -6.26 -1.67
N TRP A 2 -7.35 -6.09 -2.88
CA TRP A 2 -8.09 -7.19 -3.55
C TRP A 2 -7.23 -8.44 -3.80
N PHE A 3 -6.03 -8.28 -4.36
CA PHE A 3 -5.09 -9.40 -4.55
C PHE A 3 -4.68 -10.06 -3.23
N ASP A 4 -4.39 -9.27 -2.19
CA ASP A 4 -4.06 -9.79 -0.85
C ASP A 4 -5.20 -10.64 -0.29
N TYR A 5 -6.43 -10.11 -0.35
CA TYR A 5 -7.62 -10.80 0.12
C TYR A 5 -7.85 -12.11 -0.64
N ALA A 6 -7.82 -12.07 -1.98
CA ALA A 6 -8.08 -13.25 -2.80
C ALA A 6 -7.01 -14.33 -2.58
N PHE A 7 -5.74 -13.94 -2.52
CA PHE A 7 -4.65 -14.85 -2.24
C PHE A 7 -4.74 -15.46 -0.84
N ALA A 8 -5.06 -14.65 0.18
CA ALA A 8 -5.25 -15.13 1.54
C ALA A 8 -6.42 -16.13 1.61
N LYS A 9 -7.59 -15.81 1.02
CA LYS A 9 -8.74 -16.72 1.03
C LYS A 9 -8.47 -18.02 0.28
N LYS A 10 -7.81 -17.99 -0.88
CA LYS A 10 -7.42 -19.20 -1.64
C LYS A 10 -6.54 -20.13 -0.80
N ASN A 11 -5.56 -19.56 -0.11
CA ASN A 11 -4.53 -20.31 0.62
C ASN A 11 -4.87 -20.52 2.10
N LYS A 12 -6.11 -20.22 2.52
CA LYS A 12 -6.55 -20.28 3.93
C LYS A 12 -5.64 -19.48 4.89
N GLY A 13 -5.07 -18.39 4.38
CA GLY A 13 -4.29 -17.42 5.15
C GLY A 13 -5.16 -16.34 5.79
N GLN A 14 -4.51 -15.32 6.35
CA GLN A 14 -5.16 -14.18 7.00
C GLN A 14 -4.99 -12.91 6.16
N PHE A 15 -6.07 -12.12 6.06
CA PHE A 15 -6.05 -10.78 5.50
C PHE A 15 -6.05 -9.75 6.64
N ILE A 16 -4.90 -9.10 6.86
CA ILE A 16 -4.69 -8.14 7.94
C ILE A 16 -4.76 -6.72 7.39
N VAL A 17 -5.46 -5.83 8.09
CA VAL A 17 -5.48 -4.39 7.80
C VAL A 17 -4.69 -3.65 8.87
N ARG A 18 -3.56 -3.05 8.47
CA ARG A 18 -2.73 -2.18 9.30
C ARG A 18 -2.82 -0.75 8.79
N ILE A 19 -2.97 0.22 9.70
CA ILE A 19 -3.05 1.65 9.39
C ILE A 19 -1.66 2.28 9.58
N GLU A 20 -1.11 2.82 8.50
CA GLU A 20 0.23 3.40 8.45
C GLU A 20 0.18 4.94 8.62
N ASP A 21 -0.14 5.39 9.83
CA ASP A 21 -0.45 6.77 10.21
C ASP A 21 0.73 7.53 10.90
N THR A 22 1.96 7.15 10.56
CA THR A 22 3.18 7.70 11.20
C THR A 22 3.57 9.11 10.71
N ASP A 23 3.02 9.55 9.58
CA ASP A 23 3.21 10.89 9.01
C ASP A 23 2.03 11.79 9.39
N LYS A 24 2.16 12.44 10.55
CA LYS A 24 1.11 13.30 11.13
C LYS A 24 0.70 14.43 10.20
N ASP A 25 1.64 15.06 9.51
CA ASP A 25 1.39 16.21 8.65
C ASP A 25 0.56 15.84 7.42
N ARG A 26 0.55 14.56 7.04
CA ARG A 26 -0.22 14.03 5.91
C ARG A 26 -1.46 13.25 6.31
N THR A 27 -1.71 13.11 7.62
CA THR A 27 -2.86 12.37 8.12
C THR A 27 -4.15 13.15 7.82
N VAL A 28 -5.14 12.47 7.25
CA VAL A 28 -6.46 13.06 6.96
C VAL A 28 -7.46 12.44 7.92
N ALA A 29 -8.22 13.29 8.61
CA ALA A 29 -9.07 12.93 9.77
C ALA A 29 -10.14 11.85 9.49
N ASP A 30 -10.43 11.53 8.23
CA ASP A 30 -11.42 10.54 7.80
C ASP A 30 -10.84 9.42 6.91
N ALA A 31 -9.52 9.37 6.73
CA ALA A 31 -8.90 8.42 5.81
C ALA A 31 -9.11 6.96 6.25
N GLU A 32 -8.97 6.69 7.55
CA GLU A 32 -9.18 5.34 8.10
C GLU A 32 -10.63 4.87 7.90
N GLU A 33 -11.60 5.72 8.21
CA GLU A 33 -13.03 5.42 8.01
C GLU A 33 -13.34 5.14 6.53
N LYS A 34 -12.77 5.94 5.61
CA LYS A 34 -12.92 5.71 4.16
C LYS A 34 -12.31 4.39 3.71
N VAL A 35 -11.18 3.98 4.27
CA VAL A 35 -10.58 2.67 3.99
C VAL A 35 -11.53 1.55 4.39
N PHE A 36 -12.06 1.59 5.62
CA PHE A 36 -13.00 0.55 6.08
C PHE A 36 -14.33 0.57 5.32
N ALA A 37 -14.89 1.75 5.03
CA ALA A 37 -16.09 1.87 4.21
C ALA A 37 -15.91 1.25 2.81
N ALA A 38 -14.72 1.44 2.19
CA ALA A 38 -14.39 0.82 0.93
C ALA A 38 -14.28 -0.72 1.04
N LEU A 39 -13.63 -1.23 2.10
CA LEU A 39 -13.55 -2.67 2.35
C LEU A 39 -14.93 -3.29 2.57
N ASP A 40 -15.80 -2.62 3.33
CA ASP A 40 -17.18 -3.05 3.58
C ASP A 40 -18.01 -3.07 2.28
N TRP A 41 -17.87 -2.03 1.45
CA TRP A 41 -18.57 -1.97 0.16
C TRP A 41 -18.18 -3.13 -0.78
N PHE A 42 -16.90 -3.50 -0.80
CA PHE A 42 -16.41 -4.65 -1.54
C PHE A 42 -16.61 -6.00 -0.81
N ASN A 43 -17.15 -5.98 0.42
CA ASN A 43 -17.27 -7.14 1.29
C ASN A 43 -15.92 -7.88 1.46
N LEU A 44 -14.84 -7.13 1.70
CA LEU A 44 -13.49 -7.64 1.94
C LEU A 44 -13.24 -7.72 3.45
N MET A 45 -13.84 -8.71 4.08
CA MET A 45 -13.75 -8.90 5.53
C MET A 45 -12.32 -9.21 5.96
N GLU A 46 -11.73 -8.31 6.74
CA GLU A 46 -10.45 -8.54 7.39
C GLU A 46 -10.52 -9.65 8.44
N ASP A 47 -9.40 -10.35 8.60
CA ASP A 47 -9.21 -11.32 9.67
C ASP A 47 -8.74 -10.62 10.96
N GLU A 48 -7.88 -9.60 10.83
CA GLU A 48 -7.39 -8.73 11.92
C GLU A 48 -7.31 -7.27 11.47
N SER A 49 -7.65 -6.32 12.34
CA SER A 49 -7.61 -4.87 12.05
C SER A 49 -7.76 -4.02 13.31
N PRO A 50 -7.57 -2.68 13.26
CA PRO A 50 -7.87 -1.80 14.39
C PRO A 50 -9.30 -1.93 14.94
N ARG A 51 -10.30 -2.17 14.07
CA ARG A 51 -11.71 -2.29 14.49
C ARG A 51 -12.11 -3.69 14.96
N LYS A 52 -11.36 -4.73 14.57
CA LYS A 52 -11.64 -6.13 14.92
C LYS A 52 -10.73 -6.69 16.02
N GLY A 53 -9.60 -6.04 16.27
CA GLY A 53 -8.51 -6.59 17.07
C GLY A 53 -7.80 -7.73 16.33
N GLY A 54 -7.09 -8.55 17.10
CA GLY A 54 -6.28 -9.65 16.58
C GLY A 54 -5.05 -9.89 17.47
N SER A 55 -4.27 -10.91 17.15
CA SER A 55 -3.19 -11.38 18.03
C SER A 55 -1.98 -10.43 18.08
N TYR A 56 -1.88 -9.52 17.12
CA TYR A 56 -0.75 -8.61 16.93
C TYR A 56 -1.11 -7.14 17.15
N ALA A 57 -2.27 -6.88 17.75
CA ALA A 57 -2.70 -5.52 18.11
C ALA A 57 -1.63 -4.79 18.95
N PRO A 58 -1.53 -3.45 18.84
CA PRO A 58 -2.38 -2.57 18.03
C PRO A 58 -2.05 -2.61 16.54
N TYR A 59 -3.02 -2.28 15.69
CA TYR A 59 -2.88 -2.28 14.21
C TYR A 59 -2.80 -0.86 13.61
N ARG A 60 -2.69 0.18 14.45
CA ARG A 60 -2.27 1.52 14.03
C ARG A 60 -0.82 1.71 14.38
N GLN A 61 -0.01 2.19 13.44
CA GLN A 61 1.42 2.36 13.69
C GLN A 61 1.69 3.48 14.71
N SER A 62 0.85 4.52 14.76
CA SER A 62 0.93 5.55 15.80
C SER A 62 0.80 5.04 17.23
N GLU A 63 0.21 3.85 17.43
CA GLU A 63 0.03 3.20 18.73
C GLU A 63 1.20 2.25 19.09
N ARG A 64 2.23 2.15 18.23
CA ARG A 64 3.32 1.15 18.32
C ARG A 64 4.72 1.76 18.54
N LEU A 65 4.79 3.02 18.95
CA LEU A 65 6.03 3.81 18.95
C LEU A 65 7.19 3.18 19.72
N GLU A 66 6.92 2.63 20.91
CA GLU A 66 7.95 1.99 21.74
C GLU A 66 8.55 0.74 21.06
N ILE A 67 7.75 0.00 20.28
CA ILE A 67 8.21 -1.16 19.51
C ILE A 67 9.25 -0.70 18.48
N TYR A 68 8.96 0.35 17.71
CA TYR A 68 9.89 0.84 16.70
C TYR A 68 11.15 1.44 17.31
N LYS A 69 11.00 2.19 18.40
CA LYS A 69 12.14 2.76 19.14
C LYS A 69 13.08 1.65 19.61
N LYS A 70 12.56 0.55 20.16
CA LYS A 70 13.37 -0.62 20.54
C LYS A 70 14.23 -1.12 19.37
N TYR A 71 13.65 -1.37 18.20
CA TYR A 71 14.40 -1.89 17.05
C TYR A 71 15.33 -0.85 16.41
N ALA A 72 14.97 0.43 16.43
CA ALA A 72 15.88 1.50 16.00
C ALA A 72 17.14 1.54 16.87
N LEU A 73 16.99 1.43 18.19
CA LEU A 73 18.11 1.37 19.13
C LEU A 73 18.92 0.08 18.98
N GLU A 74 18.26 -1.06 18.73
CA GLU A 74 18.95 -2.31 18.42
C GLU A 74 19.85 -2.18 17.18
N LEU A 75 19.34 -1.56 16.11
CA LEU A 75 20.13 -1.28 14.91
C LEU A 75 21.33 -0.37 15.21
N VAL A 76 21.17 0.63 16.08
CA VAL A 76 22.29 1.48 16.53
C VAL A 76 23.32 0.66 17.29
N ASN A 77 22.89 -0.19 18.23
CA ASN A 77 23.78 -1.06 19.01
C ASN A 77 24.57 -2.04 18.12
N LYS A 78 23.93 -2.54 17.06
CA LYS A 78 24.57 -3.39 16.04
C LYS A 78 25.45 -2.62 15.05
N GLY A 79 25.57 -1.29 15.16
CA GLY A 79 26.31 -0.44 14.23
C GLY A 79 25.69 -0.36 12.83
N LYS A 80 24.41 -0.72 12.71
CA LYS A 80 23.63 -0.75 11.46
C LYS A 80 22.76 0.49 11.26
N ALA A 81 22.67 1.32 12.30
CA ALA A 81 22.10 2.65 12.27
C ALA A 81 22.96 3.59 13.13
N TYR A 82 22.74 4.90 13.05
CA TYR A 82 23.48 5.89 13.83
C TYR A 82 22.63 7.13 14.12
N TYR A 83 22.97 7.84 15.20
CA TYR A 83 22.35 9.11 15.55
C TYR A 83 22.82 10.23 14.62
N CYS A 84 21.90 11.09 14.23
CA CYS A 84 22.16 12.28 13.43
C CYS A 84 21.54 13.50 14.08
N PHE A 85 22.36 14.55 14.22
CA PHE A 85 22.02 15.81 14.88
C PHE A 85 21.93 16.98 13.88
N CYS A 86 21.93 16.69 12.58
CA CYS A 86 21.85 17.73 11.56
C CYS A 86 20.51 18.46 11.63
N SER A 87 20.56 19.78 11.73
CA SER A 87 19.35 20.62 11.66
C SER A 87 18.70 20.56 10.28
N LYS A 88 17.43 20.96 10.21
CA LYS A 88 16.68 21.01 8.96
C LYS A 88 17.31 22.00 7.98
N GLU A 89 17.74 23.15 8.49
CA GLU A 89 18.38 24.24 7.73
C GLU A 89 19.65 23.73 7.03
N ARG A 90 20.54 23.04 7.78
CA ARG A 90 21.74 22.41 7.22
C ARG A 90 21.41 21.41 6.11
N LEU A 91 20.39 20.57 6.33
CA LEU A 91 19.98 19.56 5.35
C LEU A 91 19.42 20.21 4.08
N ASP A 92 18.68 21.31 4.21
CA ASP A 92 18.11 22.03 3.08
C ASP A 92 19.20 22.76 2.27
N GLU A 93 20.17 23.40 2.93
CA GLU A 93 21.35 23.97 2.27
C GLU A 93 22.15 22.90 1.51
N MET A 94 22.39 21.75 2.15
CA MET A 94 23.10 20.62 1.54
C MET A 94 22.39 20.11 0.28
N ARG A 95 21.06 19.94 0.35
CA ARG A 95 20.24 19.51 -0.80
C ARG A 95 20.30 20.53 -1.93
N GLN A 96 20.13 21.81 -1.63
CA GLN A 96 20.18 22.89 -2.63
C GLN A 96 21.55 22.95 -3.31
N LYS A 97 22.64 22.81 -2.54
CA LYS A 97 24.00 22.78 -3.09
C LYS A 97 24.18 21.60 -4.06
N LYS A 98 23.80 20.38 -3.65
CA LYS A 98 23.90 19.19 -4.51
C LYS A 98 23.07 19.32 -5.79
N GLN A 99 21.85 19.86 -5.69
CA GLN A 99 21.00 20.10 -6.86
C GLN A 99 21.62 21.12 -7.83
N LYS A 100 22.19 22.23 -7.31
CA LYS A 100 22.92 23.20 -8.14
C LYS A 100 24.13 22.58 -8.85
N GLU A 101 24.76 21.58 -8.24
CA GLU A 101 25.87 20.81 -8.83
C GLU A 101 25.40 19.66 -9.75
N GLY A 102 24.08 19.50 -9.99
CA GLY A 102 23.53 18.41 -10.80
C GLY A 102 23.64 17.03 -10.14
N LYS A 103 23.91 16.97 -8.84
CA LYS A 103 24.06 15.72 -8.06
C LYS A 103 22.76 15.33 -7.39
N VAL A 104 22.58 14.02 -7.19
CA VAL A 104 21.47 13.47 -6.40
C VAL A 104 21.57 13.97 -4.94
N PRO A 105 20.51 14.56 -4.36
CA PRO A 105 20.56 15.21 -3.05
C PRO A 105 20.48 14.23 -1.87
N MET A 106 21.33 13.19 -1.87
CA MET A 106 21.45 12.22 -0.77
C MET A 106 22.05 12.85 0.48
N TYR A 107 21.83 12.27 1.65
CA TYR A 107 22.51 12.68 2.88
C TYR A 107 24.03 12.57 2.72
N ASP A 108 24.75 13.50 3.31
CA ASP A 108 26.21 13.63 3.19
C ASP A 108 26.98 12.81 4.23
N LYS A 109 26.28 11.93 4.97
CA LYS A 109 26.86 11.02 5.98
C LYS A 109 27.56 11.77 7.13
N HIS A 110 27.24 13.05 7.35
CA HIS A 110 27.97 13.92 8.28
C HIS A 110 28.08 13.35 9.71
N CYS A 111 27.01 12.77 10.24
CA CYS A 111 27.01 12.20 11.60
C CYS A 111 27.41 10.70 11.65
N ARG A 112 27.82 10.09 10.55
CA ARG A 112 27.97 8.62 10.43
C ARG A 112 29.08 8.03 11.29
N ASN A 113 30.13 8.82 11.56
CA ASN A 113 31.34 8.36 12.24
C ASN A 113 31.65 9.19 13.51
N LEU A 114 30.64 9.78 14.14
CA LEU A 114 30.82 10.48 15.43
C LEU A 114 31.30 9.49 16.51
N ALA A 115 32.16 9.97 17.41
CA ALA A 115 32.65 9.17 18.53
C ALA A 115 31.51 8.82 19.49
N LYS A 116 31.58 7.66 20.14
CA LYS A 116 30.51 7.19 21.04
C LYS A 116 30.29 8.17 22.20
N GLU A 117 31.38 8.72 22.73
CA GLU A 117 31.38 9.68 23.84
C GLU A 117 30.66 10.97 23.43
N GLU A 118 30.97 11.50 22.24
CA GLU A 118 30.29 12.67 21.68
C GLU A 118 28.79 12.41 21.50
N VAL A 119 28.42 11.26 20.94
CA VAL A 119 27.01 10.88 20.77
C VAL A 119 26.29 10.85 22.12
N GLN A 120 26.88 10.24 23.16
CA GLN A 120 26.27 10.12 24.49
C GLN A 120 26.05 11.48 25.18
N GLU A 121 26.91 12.46 24.92
CA GLU A 121 26.71 13.82 25.42
C GLU A 121 25.62 14.57 24.65
N ARG A 122 25.62 14.45 23.31
CA ARG A 122 24.72 15.20 22.43
C ARG A 122 23.28 14.70 22.48
N ILE A 123 23.04 13.38 22.61
CA ILE A 123 21.67 12.84 22.73
C ILE A 123 20.89 13.38 23.94
N LYS A 124 21.60 13.90 24.96
CA LYS A 124 21.01 14.50 26.16
C LYS A 124 20.65 15.98 25.98
N LYS A 125 21.22 16.66 24.98
CA LYS A 125 21.19 18.12 24.83
C LYS A 125 20.55 18.58 23.52
N GLU A 126 20.61 17.76 22.48
CA GLU A 126 20.21 18.12 21.13
C GLU A 126 19.06 17.22 20.63
N SER A 127 18.27 17.76 19.70
CA SER A 127 17.33 16.95 18.92
C SER A 127 18.11 16.04 17.96
N TRP A 128 17.64 14.81 17.80
CA TRP A 128 18.30 13.81 16.97
C TRP A 128 17.31 12.94 16.23
N VAL A 129 17.80 12.31 15.16
CA VAL A 129 17.13 11.24 14.43
C VAL A 129 18.04 10.02 14.38
N ILE A 130 17.48 8.83 14.11
CA ILE A 130 18.26 7.63 13.82
C ILE A 130 18.23 7.40 12.31
N ARG A 131 19.40 7.24 11.68
CA ARG A 131 19.54 6.97 10.24
C ARG A 131 20.06 5.56 9.99
N LEU A 132 19.64 4.97 8.89
CA LEU A 132 20.16 3.72 8.37
C LEU A 132 21.64 3.89 7.99
N ARG A 133 22.50 2.96 8.39
CA ARG A 133 23.89 2.87 7.91
C ARG A 133 23.94 1.96 6.69
N VAL A 134 24.02 2.54 5.49
CA VAL A 134 24.12 1.76 4.25
C VAL A 134 25.57 1.29 4.10
N PRO A 135 25.85 0.00 3.82
CA PRO A 135 27.21 -0.49 3.59
C PRO A 135 27.79 0.13 2.33
N GLU A 136 29.11 0.34 2.27
CA GLU A 136 29.74 0.97 1.10
C GLU A 136 30.27 -0.08 0.13
N ASN A 137 30.24 0.25 -1.16
CA ASN A 137 30.84 -0.55 -2.23
C ASN A 137 30.37 -2.02 -2.24
N THR A 138 29.08 -2.25 -1.98
CA THR A 138 28.46 -3.57 -2.05
C THR A 138 27.24 -3.56 -2.94
N GLN A 139 26.81 -4.75 -3.33
CA GLN A 139 25.52 -4.96 -3.96
C GLN A 139 24.48 -5.36 -2.91
N ILE A 140 23.25 -4.89 -3.12
CA ILE A 140 22.08 -5.28 -2.35
C ILE A 140 21.14 -5.97 -3.33
N ILE A 141 20.83 -7.25 -3.08
CA ILE A 141 20.05 -8.07 -4.00
C ILE A 141 18.66 -8.26 -3.42
N MET A 142 17.64 -7.85 -4.16
CA MET A 142 16.24 -8.18 -3.87
C MET A 142 15.75 -9.20 -4.89
N LYS A 143 15.18 -10.30 -4.41
CA LYS A 143 14.40 -11.22 -5.24
C LYS A 143 12.93 -10.84 -5.16
N ASP A 144 12.39 -10.34 -6.27
CA ASP A 144 10.95 -10.17 -6.48
C ASP A 144 10.42 -11.37 -7.25
N GLU A 145 9.29 -11.92 -6.83
CA GLU A 145 8.74 -13.13 -7.45
C GLU A 145 8.16 -12.86 -8.86
N LEU A 146 7.88 -11.61 -9.23
CA LEU A 146 7.43 -11.22 -10.57
C LEU A 146 8.55 -10.69 -11.47
N ARG A 147 9.47 -9.91 -10.89
CA ARG A 147 10.59 -9.25 -11.60
C ARG A 147 11.92 -9.97 -11.48
N LYS A 148 11.96 -11.09 -10.76
CA LYS A 148 13.17 -11.87 -10.47
C LYS A 148 14.18 -11.04 -9.68
N GLU A 149 15.45 -11.21 -9.97
CA GLU A 149 16.53 -10.55 -9.27
C GLU A 149 16.67 -9.08 -9.68
N ILE A 150 16.74 -8.20 -8.69
CA ILE A 150 17.02 -6.78 -8.84
C ILE A 150 18.21 -6.44 -7.96
N VAL A 151 19.25 -5.89 -8.59
CA VAL A 151 20.52 -5.55 -7.96
C VAL A 151 20.62 -4.04 -7.80
N PHE A 152 20.84 -3.59 -6.57
CA PHE A 152 21.09 -2.19 -6.23
C PHE A 152 22.56 -1.99 -5.86
N GLN A 153 23.18 -0.95 -6.39
CA GLN A 153 24.50 -0.52 -5.92
C GLN A 153 24.30 0.27 -4.62
N SER A 154 24.98 -0.13 -3.54
CA SER A 154 24.77 0.50 -2.23
C SER A 154 25.14 1.99 -2.20
N ASN A 155 26.03 2.41 -3.10
CA ASN A 155 26.43 3.82 -3.26
C ASN A 155 25.30 4.71 -3.79
N ASP A 156 24.26 4.13 -4.42
CA ASP A 156 23.08 4.86 -4.91
C ASP A 156 21.92 4.84 -3.90
N VAL A 157 22.12 4.23 -2.72
CA VAL A 157 21.10 4.09 -1.68
C VAL A 157 21.35 5.10 -0.57
N ASP A 158 20.40 6.02 -0.39
CA ASP A 158 20.50 7.07 0.63
C ASP A 158 20.37 6.54 2.09
N GLU A 159 21.09 7.17 3.02
CA GLU A 159 21.04 6.89 4.47
C GLU A 159 19.80 7.56 5.10
N GLN A 160 18.67 6.94 4.82
CA GLN A 160 17.33 7.36 5.21
C GLN A 160 17.16 7.43 6.74
N VAL A 161 16.39 8.40 7.21
CA VAL A 161 15.91 8.44 8.60
C VAL A 161 15.00 7.24 8.87
N LEU A 162 15.26 6.49 9.93
CA LEU A 162 14.46 5.38 10.43
C LEU A 162 13.53 5.80 11.57
N LEU A 163 14.04 6.65 12.48
CA LEU A 163 13.29 7.20 13.61
C LEU A 163 13.47 8.72 13.63
N LYS A 164 12.36 9.46 13.60
CA LYS A 164 12.32 10.92 13.66
C LYS A 164 12.52 11.40 15.11
N SER A 165 12.79 12.69 15.27
CA SER A 165 13.02 13.34 16.57
C SER A 165 11.76 13.41 17.43
N ASP A 166 10.57 13.35 16.83
CA ASP A 166 9.27 13.26 17.51
C ASP A 166 8.97 11.85 18.04
N GLY A 167 9.90 10.89 17.87
CA GLY A 167 9.75 9.50 18.28
C GLY A 167 8.98 8.62 17.30
N TYR A 168 8.44 9.19 16.20
CA TYR A 168 7.74 8.40 15.18
C TYR A 168 8.74 7.73 14.22
N PRO A 169 8.50 6.48 13.82
CA PRO A 169 9.29 5.85 12.79
C PRO A 169 9.01 6.51 11.44
N THR A 170 9.89 6.26 10.47
CA THR A 170 9.51 6.39 9.05
C THR A 170 8.92 5.08 8.55
N TYR A 171 8.25 5.14 7.39
CA TYR A 171 7.66 3.99 6.70
C TYR A 171 8.58 2.76 6.70
N PHE A 172 9.87 2.94 6.38
CA PHE A 172 10.81 1.82 6.24
C PHE A 172 10.99 1.01 7.52
N LEU A 173 11.19 1.68 8.66
CA LEU A 173 11.35 1.00 9.93
C LEU A 173 10.03 0.37 10.37
N ALA A 174 8.94 1.13 10.28
CA ALA A 174 7.63 0.69 10.74
C ALA A 174 7.14 -0.56 10.00
N VAL A 175 7.22 -0.55 8.66
CA VAL A 175 6.79 -1.67 7.83
C VAL A 175 7.61 -2.93 8.08
N VAL A 176 8.95 -2.83 8.11
CA VAL A 176 9.80 -4.02 8.33
C VAL A 176 9.55 -4.64 9.70
N VAL A 177 9.45 -3.79 10.74
CA VAL A 177 9.15 -4.24 12.10
C VAL A 177 7.78 -4.90 12.17
N ASP A 178 6.75 -4.25 11.64
CA ASP A 178 5.39 -4.77 11.75
C ASP A 178 5.16 -6.00 10.89
N ASP A 179 5.71 -6.06 9.68
CA ASP A 179 5.59 -7.24 8.83
C ASP A 179 6.23 -8.46 9.49
N HIS A 180 7.40 -8.29 10.11
CA HIS A 180 8.02 -9.37 10.87
C HIS A 180 7.18 -9.79 12.08
N LEU A 181 6.76 -8.82 12.90
CA LEU A 181 6.02 -9.11 14.14
C LEU A 181 4.60 -9.65 13.90
N MET A 182 3.97 -9.26 12.79
CA MET A 182 2.64 -9.74 12.38
C MET A 182 2.73 -11.03 11.53
N GLY A 183 3.93 -11.58 11.33
CA GLY A 183 4.10 -12.83 10.59
C GLY A 183 3.75 -12.74 9.09
N VAL A 184 3.91 -11.56 8.48
CA VAL A 184 3.64 -11.35 7.06
C VAL A 184 4.55 -12.24 6.22
N THR A 185 3.95 -13.05 5.36
CA THR A 185 4.67 -14.02 4.51
C THR A 185 4.85 -13.53 3.08
N HIS A 186 3.94 -12.69 2.58
CA HIS A 186 3.93 -12.16 1.22
C HIS A 186 3.71 -10.64 1.29
N MET A 187 4.69 -9.88 0.82
CA MET A 187 4.60 -8.43 0.67
C MET A 187 4.19 -8.10 -0.76
N VAL A 188 2.91 -7.79 -0.95
CA VAL A 188 2.34 -7.41 -2.26
C VAL A 188 2.04 -5.91 -2.25
N ARG A 189 2.66 -5.14 -3.16
CA ARG A 189 2.50 -3.68 -3.20
C ARG A 189 2.85 -3.12 -4.57
N GLY A 190 2.49 -1.88 -4.86
CA GLY A 190 2.82 -1.24 -6.14
C GLY A 190 4.33 -1.08 -6.38
N GLU A 191 4.74 -1.16 -7.65
CA GLU A 191 6.13 -1.00 -8.10
C GLU A 191 6.74 0.37 -7.84
N GLU A 192 5.96 1.38 -7.44
CA GLU A 192 6.51 2.65 -6.93
C GLU A 192 7.43 2.44 -5.71
N TRP A 193 7.26 1.34 -4.99
CA TRP A 193 8.10 0.97 -3.84
C TRP A 193 9.34 0.17 -4.21
N LEU A 194 9.57 -0.14 -5.49
CA LEU A 194 10.68 -0.98 -5.93
C LEU A 194 12.05 -0.36 -5.59
N THR A 195 12.20 0.95 -5.80
CA THR A 195 13.43 1.70 -5.48
C THR A 195 13.70 1.76 -3.96
N SER A 196 12.65 1.58 -3.17
CA SER A 196 12.69 1.54 -1.71
C SER A 196 13.09 0.18 -1.16
N SER A 197 13.09 -0.87 -1.99
CA SER A 197 13.36 -2.24 -1.56
C SER A 197 14.77 -2.46 -1.04
N ALA A 198 15.78 -1.77 -1.56
CA ALA A 198 17.15 -1.89 -1.04
C ALA A 198 17.24 -1.60 0.46
N LYS A 199 16.52 -0.56 0.92
CA LYS A 199 16.47 -0.17 2.34
C LYS A 199 15.75 -1.23 3.19
N ILE A 200 14.68 -1.81 2.64
CA ILE A 200 13.91 -2.86 3.32
C ILE A 200 14.73 -4.14 3.46
N ILE A 201 15.42 -4.57 2.40
CA ILE A 201 16.30 -5.74 2.42
C ILE A 201 17.39 -5.57 3.47
N LEU A 202 18.08 -4.42 3.48
CA LEU A 202 19.08 -4.10 4.49
C LEU A 202 18.52 -4.19 5.92
N LEU A 203 17.32 -3.66 6.17
CA LEU A 203 16.71 -3.71 7.50
C LEU A 203 16.43 -5.15 7.95
N TYR A 204 15.87 -5.99 7.07
CA TYR A 204 15.69 -7.41 7.36
C TYR A 204 17.04 -8.12 7.63
N ASP A 205 18.06 -7.86 6.80
CA ASP A 205 19.40 -8.44 6.99
C ASP A 205 20.04 -8.00 8.31
N PHE A 206 19.92 -6.73 8.66
CA PHE A 206 20.53 -6.15 9.86
C PHE A 206 19.86 -6.61 11.16
N LEU A 207 18.57 -6.94 11.09
CA LEU A 207 17.82 -7.52 12.20
C LEU A 207 17.93 -9.06 12.24
N ASP A 208 18.60 -9.67 11.26
CA ASP A 208 18.72 -11.12 11.09
C ASP A 208 17.34 -11.80 11.00
N TRP A 209 16.44 -11.18 10.23
CA TRP A 209 15.07 -11.62 10.07
C TRP A 209 14.83 -12.29 8.72
N LYS A 210 13.97 -13.31 8.75
CA LYS A 210 13.45 -13.93 7.53
C LYS A 210 12.60 -12.91 6.77
N LYS A 211 12.95 -12.70 5.49
CA LYS A 211 12.21 -11.82 4.59
C LYS A 211 10.91 -12.48 4.12
N PRO A 212 9.83 -11.72 3.92
CA PRO A 212 8.67 -12.20 3.17
C PRO A 212 9.03 -12.40 1.69
N LEU A 213 8.14 -13.05 0.95
CA LEU A 213 8.21 -13.04 -0.51
C LEU A 213 7.74 -11.68 -1.03
N PHE A 214 8.48 -11.09 -1.97
CA PHE A 214 8.16 -9.77 -2.51
C PHE A 214 7.44 -9.88 -3.85
N PHE A 215 6.34 -9.17 -4.00
CA PHE A 215 5.57 -9.05 -5.24
C PHE A 215 5.26 -7.57 -5.50
N HIS A 216 5.94 -6.97 -6.47
CA HIS A 216 5.62 -5.60 -6.87
C HIS A 216 4.56 -5.58 -7.99
N THR A 217 3.35 -5.11 -7.74
CA THR A 217 2.30 -5.02 -8.76
C THR A 217 2.56 -3.86 -9.72
N PRO A 218 2.19 -3.97 -11.01
CA PRO A 218 2.36 -2.87 -11.95
C PRO A 218 1.54 -1.63 -11.55
N ILE A 219 1.99 -0.44 -11.93
CA ILE A 219 1.19 0.78 -11.80
C ILE A 219 0.10 0.79 -12.87
N ILE A 220 -1.14 1.04 -12.44
CA ILE A 220 -2.27 1.31 -13.34
C ILE A 220 -2.05 2.65 -14.04
N ARG A 221 -2.31 2.69 -15.34
CA ARG A 221 -2.14 3.87 -16.19
C ARG A 221 -3.46 4.39 -16.74
N ASN A 222 -3.51 5.67 -17.06
CA ASN A 222 -4.58 6.25 -17.86
C ASN A 222 -4.43 5.82 -19.34
N PRO A 223 -5.45 6.04 -20.19
CA PRO A 223 -5.36 5.78 -21.63
C PRO A 223 -4.21 6.51 -22.34
N ASP A 224 -3.82 7.68 -21.85
CA ASP A 224 -2.66 8.46 -22.32
C ASP A 224 -1.30 7.92 -21.82
N LYS A 225 -1.31 6.77 -21.12
CA LYS A 225 -0.16 6.10 -20.49
C LYS A 225 0.47 6.84 -19.30
N SER A 226 -0.09 7.97 -18.88
CA SER A 226 0.30 8.63 -17.63
C SER A 226 -0.15 7.80 -16.41
N LYS A 227 0.45 8.07 -15.24
CA LYS A 227 0.07 7.38 -14.00
C LYS A 227 -1.39 7.70 -13.64
N PHE A 228 -2.18 6.66 -13.37
CA PHE A 228 -3.55 6.82 -12.88
C PHE A 228 -3.52 7.61 -11.57
N SER A 229 -4.16 8.78 -11.54
CA SER A 229 -3.98 9.77 -10.47
C SER A 229 -5.24 10.60 -10.22
N LYS A 230 -5.30 11.19 -9.02
CA LYS A 230 -6.47 11.97 -8.54
C LYS A 230 -6.92 13.08 -9.49
N ARG A 231 -6.02 13.60 -10.34
CA ARG A 231 -6.31 14.68 -11.29
C ARG A 231 -7.39 14.32 -12.30
N GLN A 232 -7.56 13.03 -12.62
CA GLN A 232 -8.59 12.56 -13.56
C GLN A 232 -9.87 12.06 -12.85
N GLY A 233 -10.04 12.29 -11.55
CA GLY A 233 -11.32 12.13 -10.82
C GLY A 233 -11.74 10.70 -10.44
N HIS A 234 -11.31 9.67 -11.18
CA HIS A 234 -11.79 8.30 -11.00
C HIS A 234 -10.99 7.44 -9.99
N THR A 235 -10.12 8.03 -9.17
CA THR A 235 -9.26 7.23 -8.26
C THR A 235 -9.90 6.87 -6.92
N ASN A 236 -11.09 7.40 -6.62
CA ASN A 236 -11.74 7.21 -5.33
C ASN A 236 -12.81 6.11 -5.43
N VAL A 237 -12.78 5.15 -4.50
CA VAL A 237 -13.80 4.08 -4.42
C VAL A 237 -15.20 4.66 -4.25
N SER A 238 -15.37 5.72 -3.44
CA SER A 238 -16.69 6.31 -3.19
C SER A 238 -17.33 6.84 -4.47
N TRP A 239 -16.53 7.34 -5.43
CA TRP A 239 -17.02 7.80 -6.71
C TRP A 239 -17.74 6.68 -7.47
N TYR A 240 -17.17 5.47 -7.53
CA TYR A 240 -17.81 4.34 -8.21
C TYR A 240 -19.13 3.94 -7.54
N GLN A 241 -19.17 3.97 -6.21
CA GLN A 241 -20.39 3.73 -5.45
C GLN A 241 -21.47 4.80 -5.74
N GLU A 242 -21.08 6.07 -5.78
CA GLU A 242 -21.95 7.21 -6.08
C GLU A 242 -22.46 7.20 -7.53
N GLN A 243 -21.68 6.67 -8.46
CA GLN A 243 -22.09 6.46 -9.86
C GLN A 243 -22.94 5.21 -10.08
N GLY A 244 -23.15 4.38 -9.06
CA GLY A 244 -24.00 3.19 -9.15
C GLY A 244 -23.34 1.97 -9.79
N PHE A 245 -21.99 1.92 -9.80
CA PHE A 245 -21.30 0.68 -10.15
C PHE A 245 -21.57 -0.40 -9.12
N LEU A 246 -21.67 -1.65 -9.56
CA LEU A 246 -21.81 -2.79 -8.66
C LEU A 246 -20.42 -3.16 -8.10
N PRO A 247 -20.30 -3.42 -6.79
CA PRO A 247 -19.00 -3.75 -6.18
C PRO A 247 -18.38 -5.01 -6.79
N GLU A 248 -19.19 -6.02 -7.14
CA GLU A 248 -18.72 -7.23 -7.82
C GLU A 248 -18.11 -6.95 -9.20
N VAL A 249 -18.65 -5.97 -9.94
CA VAL A 249 -18.15 -5.58 -11.26
C VAL A 249 -16.80 -4.90 -11.12
N VAL A 250 -16.68 -3.97 -10.16
CA VAL A 250 -15.43 -3.25 -9.92
C VAL A 250 -14.32 -4.22 -9.50
N LEU A 251 -14.62 -5.21 -8.64
CA LEU A 251 -13.64 -6.25 -8.30
C LEU A 251 -13.26 -7.13 -9.49
N ASN A 252 -14.24 -7.58 -10.30
CA ASN A 252 -13.95 -8.32 -11.53
C ASN A 252 -13.06 -7.49 -12.47
N TYR A 253 -13.36 -6.20 -12.64
CA TYR A 253 -12.56 -5.31 -13.48
C TYR A 253 -11.14 -5.11 -12.95
N LEU A 254 -10.99 -4.83 -11.64
CA LEU A 254 -9.69 -4.68 -10.99
C LEU A 254 -8.87 -5.98 -11.05
N SER A 255 -9.54 -7.14 -11.07
CA SER A 255 -8.86 -8.43 -11.29
C SER A 255 -8.15 -8.48 -12.65
N LEU A 256 -8.71 -7.83 -13.67
CA LEU A 256 -8.10 -7.74 -15.01
C LEU A 256 -6.92 -6.76 -15.06
N MET A 257 -6.71 -5.94 -14.01
CA MET A 257 -5.60 -4.99 -13.91
C MET A 257 -4.33 -5.69 -13.44
N GLY A 258 -3.78 -6.55 -14.30
CA GLY A 258 -2.55 -7.28 -14.04
C GLY A 258 -2.72 -8.79 -13.95
N TRP A 259 -3.93 -9.34 -14.10
CA TRP A 259 -4.14 -10.78 -14.24
C TRP A 259 -5.07 -11.08 -15.42
N SER A 260 -4.93 -12.25 -16.02
CA SER A 260 -5.77 -12.69 -17.14
C SER A 260 -6.38 -14.04 -16.83
N HIS A 261 -7.69 -14.16 -17.08
CA HIS A 261 -8.38 -15.42 -16.86
C HIS A 261 -7.80 -16.53 -17.78
N PRO A 262 -7.49 -17.74 -17.27
CA PRO A 262 -6.86 -18.80 -18.06
C PRO A 262 -7.65 -19.22 -19.31
N LYS A 263 -8.98 -19.08 -19.26
CA LYS A 263 -9.91 -19.33 -20.38
C LYS A 263 -10.26 -18.08 -21.21
N GLY A 264 -9.56 -16.96 -21.02
CA GLY A 264 -9.82 -15.71 -21.75
C GLY A 264 -11.16 -15.02 -21.42
N LYS A 265 -11.80 -15.37 -20.29
CA LYS A 265 -13.05 -14.72 -19.86
C LYS A 265 -12.77 -13.33 -19.29
N GLU A 266 -13.64 -12.37 -19.60
CA GLU A 266 -13.63 -11.05 -18.97
C GLU A 266 -14.65 -10.92 -17.84
N ILE A 267 -15.73 -11.71 -17.91
CA ILE A 267 -16.79 -11.76 -16.89
C ILE A 267 -16.67 -13.06 -16.11
N PHE A 268 -16.42 -12.97 -14.81
CA PHE A 268 -16.27 -14.11 -13.90
C PHE A 268 -16.67 -13.72 -12.48
N SER A 269 -17.07 -14.71 -11.68
CA SER A 269 -17.46 -14.49 -10.29
C SER A 269 -16.24 -14.21 -9.39
N ARG A 270 -16.52 -13.63 -8.21
CA ARG A 270 -15.54 -13.46 -7.13
C ARG A 270 -14.94 -14.81 -6.74
N GLU A 271 -15.78 -15.83 -6.60
CA GLU A 271 -15.39 -17.19 -6.20
C GLU A 271 -14.49 -17.84 -7.26
N GLU A 272 -14.83 -17.69 -8.54
CA GLU A 272 -14.00 -18.15 -9.66
C GLU A 272 -12.63 -17.47 -9.64
N PHE A 273 -12.58 -16.15 -9.42
CA PHE A 273 -11.30 -15.44 -9.30
C PHE A 273 -10.48 -15.96 -8.10
N ILE A 274 -11.06 -16.06 -6.91
CA ILE A 274 -10.36 -16.54 -5.70
C ILE A 274 -9.80 -17.96 -5.93
N GLN A 275 -10.54 -18.84 -6.59
CA GLN A 275 -10.07 -20.20 -6.86
C GLN A 275 -8.90 -20.24 -7.85
N LEU A 276 -8.92 -19.40 -8.88
CA LEU A 276 -7.94 -19.43 -9.97
C LEU A 276 -6.71 -18.56 -9.70
N PHE A 277 -6.88 -17.42 -9.04
CA PHE A 277 -5.85 -16.39 -8.87
C PHE A 277 -4.62 -16.90 -8.11
N ASP A 278 -3.44 -16.59 -8.60
CA ASP A 278 -2.18 -16.78 -7.90
C ASP A 278 -1.34 -15.53 -8.07
N LEU A 279 -0.58 -15.14 -7.03
CA LEU A 279 0.24 -13.93 -7.09
C LEU A 279 1.28 -14.01 -8.21
N LYS A 280 1.81 -15.21 -8.51
CA LYS A 280 2.78 -15.42 -9.60
C LYS A 280 2.22 -15.16 -11.00
N ASP A 281 0.89 -15.17 -11.15
CA ASP A 281 0.22 -14.96 -12.43
C ASP A 281 0.01 -13.47 -12.72
N ILE A 282 0.47 -12.58 -11.83
CA ILE A 282 0.42 -11.14 -12.04
C ILE A 282 1.41 -10.75 -13.16
N ASN A 283 0.88 -10.16 -14.22
CA ASN A 283 1.65 -9.55 -15.29
C ASN A 283 2.24 -8.21 -14.83
N VAL A 284 3.52 -7.99 -15.13
CA VAL A 284 4.25 -6.76 -14.79
C VAL A 284 4.01 -5.61 -15.77
N ALA A 285 3.33 -5.86 -16.89
CA ALA A 285 2.94 -4.83 -17.84
C ALA A 285 1.91 -3.89 -17.22
N ALA A 286 2.15 -2.58 -17.33
CA ALA A 286 1.29 -1.55 -16.76
C ALA A 286 -0.10 -1.53 -17.43
N PRO A 287 -1.17 -1.96 -16.75
CA PRO A 287 -2.49 -2.04 -17.35
C PRO A 287 -3.07 -0.64 -17.53
N ILE A 288 -3.86 -0.46 -18.59
CA ILE A 288 -4.60 0.77 -18.85
C ILE A 288 -5.97 0.67 -18.19
N PHE A 289 -6.30 1.66 -17.37
CA PHE A 289 -7.65 1.85 -16.84
C PHE A 289 -8.55 2.43 -17.94
N ASP A 290 -9.47 1.60 -18.42
CA ASP A 290 -10.53 1.92 -19.36
C ASP A 290 -11.90 1.94 -18.66
N LEU A 291 -12.43 3.16 -18.44
CA LEU A 291 -13.74 3.37 -17.83
C LEU A 291 -14.88 2.84 -18.70
N LYS A 292 -14.78 2.93 -20.03
CA LYS A 292 -15.83 2.43 -20.94
C LYS A 292 -15.97 0.92 -20.84
N LYS A 293 -14.84 0.21 -20.69
CA LYS A 293 -14.86 -1.23 -20.43
C LYS A 293 -15.53 -1.54 -19.10
N LEU A 294 -15.25 -0.78 -18.04
CA LEU A 294 -15.90 -0.96 -16.74
C LEU A 294 -17.41 -0.72 -16.83
N GLU A 295 -17.87 0.32 -17.54
CA GLU A 295 -19.28 0.60 -17.79
C GLU A 295 -19.97 -0.53 -18.57
N TRP A 296 -19.32 -1.04 -19.62
CA TRP A 296 -19.80 -2.21 -20.37
C TRP A 296 -19.94 -3.43 -19.47
N MET A 297 -18.93 -3.73 -18.64
CA MET A 297 -19.01 -4.83 -17.68
C MET A 297 -20.15 -4.63 -16.69
N ASN A 298 -20.35 -3.40 -16.20
CA ASN A 298 -21.44 -3.07 -15.28
C ASN A 298 -22.81 -3.37 -15.90
N GLY A 299 -23.03 -2.95 -17.15
CA GLY A 299 -24.24 -3.27 -17.91
C GLY A 299 -24.44 -4.77 -18.11
N MET A 300 -23.36 -5.53 -18.38
CA MET A 300 -23.43 -6.99 -18.51
C MET A 300 -23.89 -7.67 -17.21
N TYR A 301 -23.46 -7.18 -16.05
CA TYR A 301 -23.90 -7.70 -14.76
C TYR A 301 -25.34 -7.30 -14.43
N ILE A 302 -25.74 -6.07 -14.72
CA ILE A 302 -27.12 -5.60 -14.53
C ILE A 302 -28.09 -6.44 -15.38
N ARG A 303 -27.81 -6.64 -16.67
CA ARG A 303 -28.62 -7.49 -17.56
C ARG A 303 -28.78 -8.93 -17.06
N LYS A 304 -27.72 -9.50 -16.48
CA LYS A 304 -27.72 -10.87 -15.95
C LYS A 304 -28.34 -10.99 -14.55
N SER A 305 -28.59 -9.87 -13.87
CA SER A 305 -29.12 -9.88 -12.51
C SER A 305 -30.62 -10.18 -12.47
N GLN A 306 -31.07 -10.80 -11.39
CA GLN A 306 -32.49 -11.00 -11.16
C GLN A 306 -33.19 -9.64 -11.02
N LYS A 307 -34.39 -9.51 -11.63
CA LYS A 307 -35.17 -8.26 -11.60
C LYS A 307 -35.41 -7.76 -10.18
N SER A 308 -35.67 -8.66 -9.23
CA SER A 308 -35.82 -8.33 -7.80
C SER A 308 -34.56 -7.70 -7.21
N LYS A 309 -33.36 -8.21 -7.55
CA LYS A 309 -32.09 -7.64 -7.11
C LYS A 309 -31.88 -6.24 -7.71
N VAL A 310 -32.14 -6.07 -9.00
CA VAL A 310 -32.04 -4.77 -9.69
C VAL A 310 -33.01 -3.75 -9.09
N LYS A 311 -34.24 -4.17 -8.76
CA LYS A 311 -35.23 -3.34 -8.04
C LYS A 311 -34.65 -2.80 -6.74
N SER A 312 -34.18 -3.67 -5.86
CA SER A 312 -33.60 -3.27 -4.57
C SER A 312 -32.41 -2.33 -4.76
N GLN A 313 -31.52 -2.62 -5.73
CA GLN A 313 -30.37 -1.76 -6.03
C GLN A 313 -30.78 -0.35 -6.48
N ILE A 314 -31.77 -0.22 -7.36
CA ILE A 314 -32.29 1.08 -7.81
C ILE A 314 -32.90 1.85 -6.63
N VAL A 315 -33.76 1.19 -5.84
CA VAL A 315 -34.41 1.81 -4.68
C VAL A 315 -33.37 2.30 -3.67
N ASP A 316 -32.39 1.46 -3.31
CA ASP A 316 -31.34 1.81 -2.37
C ASP A 316 -30.43 2.93 -2.87
N PHE A 317 -30.11 2.93 -4.18
CA PHE A 317 -29.30 3.96 -4.81
C PHE A 317 -29.94 5.35 -4.70
N TYR A 318 -31.21 5.47 -5.08
CA TYR A 318 -31.93 6.75 -5.03
C TYR A 318 -32.31 7.17 -3.62
N LYS A 319 -32.60 6.20 -2.72
CA LYS A 319 -32.84 6.49 -1.30
C LYS A 319 -31.66 7.19 -0.65
N LYS A 320 -30.42 6.80 -0.98
CA LYS A 320 -29.19 7.49 -0.53
C LYS A 320 -29.09 8.93 -1.05
N GLN A 321 -29.65 9.20 -2.23
CA GLN A 321 -29.77 10.54 -2.80
C GLN A 321 -30.99 11.32 -2.28
N LYS A 322 -31.68 10.80 -1.25
CA LYS A 322 -32.91 11.38 -0.68
C LYS A 322 -34.07 11.44 -1.68
N VAL A 323 -34.06 10.57 -2.69
CA VAL A 323 -35.15 10.37 -3.65
C VAL A 323 -35.84 9.06 -3.32
N ILE A 324 -37.16 9.10 -3.07
CA ILE A 324 -37.95 7.92 -2.75
C ILE A 324 -38.83 7.59 -3.95
N PHE A 325 -38.64 6.41 -4.52
CA PHE A 325 -39.50 5.89 -5.59
C PHE A 325 -40.53 4.91 -5.03
N ASP A 326 -41.71 4.88 -5.65
CA ASP A 326 -42.67 3.80 -5.45
C ASP A 326 -42.06 2.49 -5.98
N GLU A 327 -41.86 1.53 -5.08
CA GLU A 327 -41.29 0.23 -5.41
C GLU A 327 -42.09 -0.52 -6.48
N VAL A 328 -43.42 -0.35 -6.53
CA VAL A 328 -44.28 -0.98 -7.54
C VAL A 328 -44.00 -0.36 -8.92
N LEU A 329 -43.77 0.95 -8.97
CA LEU A 329 -43.42 1.64 -10.21
C LEU A 329 -42.03 1.23 -10.70
N VAL A 330 -41.04 1.13 -9.78
CA VAL A 330 -39.69 0.65 -10.12
C VAL A 330 -39.77 -0.75 -10.72
N GLU A 331 -40.49 -1.65 -10.07
CA GLU A 331 -40.65 -3.04 -10.52
C GLU A 331 -41.24 -3.14 -11.94
N LYS A 332 -42.27 -2.34 -12.23
CA LYS A 332 -42.87 -2.27 -13.57
C LYS A 332 -41.94 -1.68 -14.63
N THR A 333 -40.98 -0.84 -14.24
CA THR A 333 -40.07 -0.15 -15.15
C THR A 333 -38.84 -1.00 -15.51
N ILE A 334 -38.40 -1.90 -14.63
CA ILE A 334 -37.18 -2.73 -14.84
C ILE A 334 -37.13 -3.41 -16.21
N PRO A 335 -38.20 -4.08 -16.70
CA PRO A 335 -38.16 -4.71 -18.03
C PRO A 335 -37.89 -3.75 -19.19
N LEU A 336 -38.08 -2.43 -19.00
CA LEU A 336 -37.88 -1.40 -20.03
C LEU A 336 -36.47 -0.79 -20.02
N ILE A 337 -35.73 -0.93 -18.91
CA ILE A 337 -34.46 -0.20 -18.69
C ILE A 337 -33.27 -1.11 -18.37
N GLN A 338 -33.50 -2.41 -18.16
CA GLN A 338 -32.45 -3.35 -17.75
C GLN A 338 -31.56 -3.80 -18.91
N GLU A 339 -32.05 -3.75 -20.16
CA GLU A 339 -31.32 -4.20 -21.35
C GLU A 339 -30.24 -3.21 -21.81
#